data_AF-A0A524NG46-F1
#
_entry.id   AF-A0A524NG46-F1
#
_cell.length_a   1.000
_cell.length_b   1.000
_cell.length_c   1.000
_cell.angle_alpha   90.00
_cell.angle_beta   90.00
_cell.angle_gamma   90.00
#
_symmetry.space_group_name_H-M   'P 1'
#
loop_
_entity.id
_entity.type
_entity.pdbx_description
1 polymer ?
#
loop_
_entity_poly.entity_id
_entity_poly.type
_entity_poly.pdbx_seq_one_letter_code
_entity_poly.pdbx_strand_id
1 'polypeptide(L)'
;MTARGRSSAARELASGRDGQSYDALRGAGGPAPWLRETTNVPRTSTSISKTRFQAGLRCQRRLWLESYHRELATPPDRATRLRLAAGHRVGELARGRWPGGGLVDVAAARHRRAVELTRVLLADVSVPAIFEAAFEADGVRIRADAIVRTRAGFELYEVKSSSRVKDEHVTDVAVQLHAIEGQGIPVTRVVLMHLDPKSVWNGGPYDPQALFTAADITEQARAASARVAAELPAMRWVLARDDEPDIDIGRQCRQPYPCPFIPHCWRHAPVHHVTELPRADAPLLDRLRADGVDDIAQMPEGLYSLTELQERVRRGVVSGEVMFKRKPLRRALATITPPVTYLDFETFAPPLPIYPGTRPHEVIPFQWSAHIEAADGSLRHEEFLWTEAGDPRPRFIDSLLAALPGSGSIVVYSGYEQQRLEALAARFPQSGRRLLERFRPRVVDLLAVVRGNVYHPWFHGSHSLKRVLPALVPGRGYERLAVADAAAAYAELTMSDTDPERRRQLENALRDYRRADTRGEVDLVAALRAMSRSARSSDPNSAGPAGSAQGGGSA
;
A
#
# COMPACT_ATOMS: atom_id res chain seq x y z
N MET A 1 2.12 -19.10 -55.75
CA MET A 1 0.92 -19.96 -55.84
C MET A 1 0.07 -19.67 -54.60
N THR A 2 -0.86 -18.71 -54.67
CA THR A 2 -2.33 -18.91 -54.89
C THR A 2 -2.96 -19.67 -53.71
N ALA A 3 -3.98 -19.21 -52.98
CA ALA A 3 -5.13 -18.33 -53.24
C ALA A 3 -5.60 -17.72 -51.88
N ARG A 4 -6.07 -16.47 -51.71
CA ARG A 4 -7.26 -15.73 -52.23
C ARG A 4 -8.64 -16.19 -51.71
N GLY A 5 -9.36 -15.23 -51.08
CA GLY A 5 -10.83 -15.12 -50.96
C GLY A 5 -11.23 -14.42 -49.64
N ARG A 6 -11.42 -13.09 -49.54
CA ARG A 6 -12.60 -12.24 -49.88
C ARG A 6 -13.89 -12.74 -49.20
N SER A 7 -14.79 -11.95 -48.59
CA SER A 7 -15.17 -10.52 -48.67
C SER A 7 -16.00 -10.12 -47.43
N SER A 8 -15.98 -8.85 -46.98
CA SER A 8 -17.08 -7.84 -47.02
C SER A 8 -18.33 -8.15 -46.15
N ALA A 9 -19.01 -7.24 -45.46
CA ALA A 9 -19.22 -5.81 -45.70
C ALA A 9 -19.67 -5.07 -44.43
N ALA A 10 -19.49 -3.76 -44.43
CA ALA A 10 -20.06 -2.79 -43.51
C ALA A 10 -21.43 -2.28 -43.99
N ARG A 11 -22.30 -1.85 -43.06
CA ARG A 11 -23.34 -0.80 -43.15
C ARG A 11 -24.08 -0.73 -41.80
N GLU A 12 -23.89 0.28 -40.95
CA GLU A 12 -24.52 1.63 -40.91
C GLU A 12 -26.04 1.67 -40.71
N LEU A 13 -26.47 2.37 -39.64
CA LEU A 13 -27.69 3.17 -39.37
C LEU A 13 -28.08 3.04 -37.88
N ALA A 14 -27.78 3.98 -36.98
CA ALA A 14 -28.33 5.33 -36.78
C ALA A 14 -29.62 5.40 -35.91
N SER A 15 -29.48 6.15 -34.81
CA SER A 15 -30.49 6.90 -34.03
C SER A 15 -31.54 6.18 -33.18
N GLY A 16 -31.57 6.56 -31.89
CA GLY A 16 -32.69 6.32 -30.97
C GLY A 16 -32.31 6.75 -29.55
N ARG A 17 -32.61 8.00 -29.19
CA ARG A 17 -32.72 8.42 -27.78
C ARG A 17 -33.97 7.74 -27.20
N ASP A 18 -33.87 7.20 -26.00
CA ASP A 18 -34.77 7.50 -24.88
C ASP A 18 -34.31 6.75 -23.63
N GLY A 19 -34.32 7.48 -22.51
CA GLY A 19 -33.97 6.91 -21.21
C GLY A 19 -35.09 6.05 -20.66
N GLN A 20 -34.74 4.95 -20.00
CA GLN A 20 -35.59 4.33 -18.99
C GLN A 20 -34.80 3.37 -18.07
N SER A 21 -35.28 3.40 -16.82
CA SER A 21 -34.95 2.71 -15.58
C SER A 21 -34.08 1.43 -15.56
N TYR A 22 -33.28 1.37 -14.49
CA TYR A 22 -32.41 0.28 -14.02
C TYR A 22 -33.13 -0.98 -13.49
N ASP A 23 -34.17 -1.47 -14.15
CA ASP A 23 -34.89 -2.68 -13.71
C ASP A 23 -35.31 -3.56 -14.90
N ALA A 24 -34.38 -4.38 -15.42
CA ALA A 24 -34.72 -5.54 -16.28
C ALA A 24 -33.51 -6.45 -16.58
N LEU A 25 -32.92 -7.12 -15.58
CA LEU A 25 -32.11 -8.33 -15.81
C LEU A 25 -32.27 -9.32 -14.63
N ARG A 26 -33.50 -9.79 -14.42
CA ARG A 26 -33.77 -11.09 -13.77
C ARG A 26 -34.37 -12.03 -14.81
N GLY A 27 -33.48 -12.66 -15.58
CA GLY A 27 -33.80 -13.72 -16.53
C GLY A 27 -33.09 -15.01 -16.09
N ALA A 28 -33.89 -16.05 -15.89
CA ALA A 28 -33.55 -17.33 -15.32
C ALA A 28 -32.35 -18.04 -15.99
N GLY A 29 -31.48 -18.60 -15.15
CA GLY A 29 -30.35 -19.44 -15.53
C GLY A 29 -29.67 -19.95 -14.27
N GLY A 30 -30.34 -20.84 -13.53
CA GLY A 30 -29.73 -21.51 -12.38
C GLY A 30 -28.52 -22.34 -12.83
N PRO A 31 -27.39 -22.33 -12.12
CA PRO A 31 -26.28 -23.20 -12.49
C PRO A 31 -26.68 -24.65 -12.24
N ALA A 32 -26.47 -25.50 -13.24
CA ALA A 32 -26.65 -26.93 -13.15
C ALA A 32 -25.81 -27.52 -12.00
N PRO A 33 -26.34 -28.47 -11.22
CA PRO A 33 -25.53 -29.26 -10.31
C PRO A 33 -24.60 -30.14 -11.16
N TRP A 34 -23.47 -30.59 -10.61
CA TRP A 34 -22.46 -31.44 -11.28
C TRP A 34 -21.43 -30.71 -12.15
N LEU A 35 -20.55 -29.95 -11.50
CA LEU A 35 -19.11 -29.88 -11.84
C LEU A 35 -18.33 -29.71 -10.53
N ARG A 36 -18.45 -30.71 -9.65
CA ARG A 36 -17.41 -31.02 -8.66
C ARG A 36 -16.38 -31.90 -9.34
N GLU A 37 -15.56 -31.31 -10.22
CA GLU A 37 -14.25 -31.89 -10.46
C GLU A 37 -13.33 -31.37 -9.36
N THR A 38 -13.35 -32.08 -8.24
CA THR A 38 -12.29 -31.99 -7.25
C THR A 38 -11.01 -32.44 -7.94
N THR A 39 -10.23 -31.47 -8.45
CA THR A 39 -8.82 -31.69 -8.74
C THR A 39 -8.19 -32.08 -7.41
N ASN A 40 -8.05 -33.38 -7.19
CA ASN A 40 -7.41 -33.94 -6.02
C ASN A 40 -5.91 -33.64 -6.14
N VAL A 41 -5.54 -32.40 -5.83
CA VAL A 41 -4.15 -32.00 -5.68
C VAL A 41 -3.64 -32.77 -4.46
N PRO A 42 -2.66 -33.65 -4.60
CA PRO A 42 -2.19 -34.44 -3.46
C PRO A 42 -1.76 -33.50 -2.33
N ARG A 43 -2.33 -33.71 -1.13
CA ARG A 43 -2.08 -32.93 0.10
C ARG A 43 -0.65 -33.17 0.59
N THR A 44 0.33 -32.63 -0.12
CA THR A 44 1.74 -33.05 0.02
C THR A 44 2.50 -32.39 1.18
N SER A 45 1.90 -31.46 1.93
CA SER A 45 2.60 -30.83 3.06
C SER A 45 1.67 -30.22 4.10
N THR A 46 1.57 -30.86 5.26
CA THR A 46 1.06 -30.32 6.53
C THR A 46 2.10 -29.47 7.27
N SER A 47 3.29 -29.26 6.70
CA SER A 47 4.37 -28.55 7.39
C SER A 47 4.11 -27.05 7.44
N ILE A 48 4.39 -26.45 8.58
CA ILE A 48 4.21 -25.03 8.84
C ILE A 48 5.55 -24.33 8.57
N SER A 49 5.62 -23.53 7.51
CA SER A 49 6.74 -22.61 7.32
C SER A 49 6.54 -21.33 8.12
N LYS A 50 7.58 -20.50 8.25
CA LYS A 50 7.48 -19.15 8.83
C LYS A 50 6.34 -18.33 8.21
N THR A 51 6.26 -18.30 6.87
CA THR A 51 5.19 -17.58 6.15
C THR A 51 3.81 -18.13 6.47
N ARG A 52 3.65 -19.45 6.52
CA ARG A 52 2.37 -20.10 6.87
C ARG A 52 1.99 -19.83 8.33
N PHE A 53 2.95 -19.84 9.25
CA PHE A 53 2.70 -19.51 10.65
C PHE A 53 2.17 -18.08 10.79
N GLN A 54 2.81 -17.10 10.13
CA GLN A 54 2.29 -15.72 10.11
C GLN A 54 0.92 -15.59 9.45
N ALA A 55 0.67 -16.36 8.38
CA ALA A 55 -0.65 -16.42 7.78
C ALA A 55 -1.70 -16.93 8.77
N GLY A 56 -1.39 -17.99 9.53
CA GLY A 56 -2.26 -18.59 10.54
C GLY A 56 -2.55 -17.67 11.72
N LEU A 57 -1.53 -16.99 12.26
CA LEU A 57 -1.69 -16.01 13.34
C LEU A 57 -2.64 -14.88 12.94
N ARG A 58 -2.61 -14.50 11.66
CA ARG A 58 -3.46 -13.45 11.11
C ARG A 58 -4.87 -13.95 10.78
N CYS A 59 -4.98 -15.13 10.17
CA CYS A 59 -6.24 -15.72 9.73
C CYS A 59 -6.04 -17.21 9.38
N GLN A 60 -6.68 -18.11 10.15
CA GLN A 60 -6.62 -19.55 9.91
C GLN A 60 -7.14 -19.97 8.52
N ARG A 61 -8.14 -19.28 7.99
CA ARG A 61 -8.62 -19.45 6.62
C ARG A 61 -7.54 -19.12 5.58
N ARG A 62 -6.74 -18.07 5.82
CA ARG A 62 -5.59 -17.72 4.96
C ARG A 62 -4.52 -18.82 5.01
N LEU A 63 -4.19 -19.37 6.19
CA LEU A 63 -3.26 -20.49 6.32
C LEU A 63 -3.69 -21.70 5.47
N TRP A 64 -4.97 -22.05 5.53
CA TRP A 64 -5.54 -23.15 4.76
C TRP A 64 -5.47 -22.88 3.25
N LEU A 65 -5.90 -21.68 2.81
CA LEU A 65 -5.84 -21.27 1.40
C LEU A 65 -4.40 -21.22 0.84
N GLU A 66 -3.42 -20.71 1.61
CA GLU A 66 -2.01 -20.73 1.20
C GLU A 66 -1.42 -22.15 1.11
N SER A 67 -2.06 -23.12 1.76
CA SER A 67 -1.59 -24.51 1.78
C SER A 67 -2.20 -25.35 0.66
N TYR A 68 -3.47 -25.11 0.32
CA TYR A 68 -4.24 -25.97 -0.59
C TYR A 68 -4.74 -25.27 -1.86
N HIS A 69 -4.94 -23.95 -1.84
CA HIS A 69 -5.58 -23.20 -2.92
C HIS A 69 -4.81 -21.93 -3.31
N ARG A 70 -3.50 -22.07 -3.52
CA ARG A 70 -2.62 -20.93 -3.85
C ARG A 70 -2.99 -20.24 -5.16
N GLU A 71 -3.67 -20.94 -6.06
CA GLU A 71 -4.21 -20.41 -7.31
C GLU A 71 -5.29 -19.34 -7.11
N LEU A 72 -5.96 -19.32 -5.96
CA LEU A 72 -6.93 -18.28 -5.60
C LEU A 72 -6.28 -16.99 -5.09
N ALA A 73 -4.97 -16.99 -4.86
CA ALA A 73 -4.23 -15.83 -4.41
C ALA A 73 -4.00 -14.86 -5.57
N THR A 74 -4.28 -13.57 -5.36
CA THR A 74 -3.82 -12.52 -6.27
C THR A 74 -2.30 -12.59 -6.38
N PRO A 75 -1.73 -12.76 -7.59
CA PRO A 75 -0.29 -12.77 -7.77
C PRO A 75 0.35 -11.45 -7.29
N PRO A 76 1.58 -11.49 -6.76
CA PRO A 76 2.27 -10.27 -6.38
C PRO A 76 2.46 -9.36 -7.59
N ASP A 77 2.03 -8.12 -7.45
CA ASP A 77 2.23 -7.10 -8.48
C ASP A 77 3.74 -6.78 -8.66
N ARG A 78 4.03 -5.91 -9.63
CA ARG A 78 5.42 -5.53 -9.93
C ARG A 78 6.12 -4.85 -8.76
N ALA A 79 5.43 -3.96 -8.06
CA ALA A 79 5.96 -3.24 -6.90
C ALA A 79 6.32 -4.21 -5.76
N THR A 80 5.47 -5.20 -5.50
CA THR A 80 5.70 -6.25 -4.51
C THR A 80 6.91 -7.10 -4.90
N ARG A 81 7.03 -7.50 -6.17
CA ARG A 81 8.20 -8.27 -6.66
C ARG A 81 9.51 -7.51 -6.51
N LEU A 82 9.55 -6.22 -6.86
CA LEU A 82 10.74 -5.38 -6.68
C LEU A 82 11.11 -5.23 -5.21
N ARG A 83 10.13 -5.08 -4.31
CA ARG A 83 10.36 -5.03 -2.86
C ARG A 83 10.95 -6.34 -2.35
N LEU A 84 10.43 -7.49 -2.78
CA LEU A 84 10.97 -8.81 -2.42
C LEU A 84 12.41 -8.99 -2.93
N ALA A 85 12.68 -8.61 -4.18
CA ALA A 85 14.02 -8.67 -4.76
C ALA A 85 15.02 -7.77 -3.99
N ALA A 86 14.61 -6.55 -3.64
CA ALA A 86 15.42 -5.66 -2.79
C ALA A 86 15.68 -6.27 -1.41
N GLY A 87 14.68 -6.94 -0.82
CA GLY A 87 14.82 -7.69 0.44
C GLY A 87 15.85 -8.81 0.34
N HIS A 88 15.82 -9.60 -0.74
CA HIS A 88 16.80 -10.66 -0.99
C HIS A 88 18.22 -10.09 -1.10
N ARG A 89 18.40 -9.01 -1.86
CA ARG A 89 19.70 -8.33 -1.99
C ARG A 89 20.23 -7.81 -0.65
N VAL A 90 19.35 -7.30 0.21
CA VAL A 90 19.72 -6.91 1.59
C VAL A 90 20.17 -8.14 2.40
N GLY A 91 19.44 -9.26 2.30
CA GLY A 91 19.83 -10.53 2.94
C GLY A 91 21.18 -11.05 2.46
N GLU A 92 21.47 -10.95 1.17
CA GLU A 92 22.78 -11.32 0.60
C GLU A 92 23.91 -10.44 1.13
N LEU A 93 23.72 -9.12 1.17
CA LEU A 93 24.71 -8.17 1.71
C LEU A 93 24.98 -8.40 3.21
N ALA A 94 23.95 -8.75 3.98
CA ALA A 94 24.07 -9.02 5.40
C ALA A 94 25.06 -10.15 5.73
N ARG A 95 25.23 -11.13 4.82
CA ARG A 95 26.19 -12.24 4.99
C ARG A 95 27.63 -11.73 5.15
N GLY A 96 27.96 -10.59 4.53
CA GLY A 96 29.27 -9.95 4.67
C GLY A 96 29.57 -9.42 6.07
N ARG A 97 28.61 -9.46 7.01
CA ARG A 97 28.86 -9.17 8.43
C ARG A 97 29.76 -10.23 9.09
N TRP A 98 29.79 -11.45 8.56
CA TRP A 98 30.61 -12.57 9.04
C TRP A 98 31.40 -13.23 7.90
N PRO A 99 32.58 -12.66 7.55
CA PRO A 99 33.48 -13.27 6.58
C PRO A 99 33.83 -14.73 6.94
N GLY A 100 33.91 -15.60 5.92
CA GLY A 100 34.15 -17.03 6.10
C GLY A 100 32.92 -17.86 6.48
N GLY A 101 31.74 -17.26 6.59
CA GLY A 101 30.49 -18.00 6.82
C GLY A 101 30.10 -18.92 5.64
N GLY A 102 29.45 -20.04 5.97
CA GLY A 102 28.98 -21.03 5.00
C GLY A 102 27.53 -20.80 4.59
N LEU A 103 27.24 -20.78 3.29
CA LEU A 103 25.88 -20.66 2.76
C LEU A 103 25.26 -22.03 2.49
N VAL A 104 24.05 -22.27 3.02
CA VAL A 104 23.23 -23.43 2.68
C VAL A 104 22.48 -23.14 1.38
N ASP A 105 23.17 -23.25 0.25
CA ASP A 105 22.60 -22.98 -1.08
C ASP A 105 21.82 -24.19 -1.62
N VAL A 106 20.60 -24.36 -1.09
CA VAL A 106 19.71 -25.45 -1.46
C VAL A 106 18.30 -24.91 -1.68
N ALA A 107 17.76 -25.18 -2.88
CA ALA A 107 16.40 -24.80 -3.27
C ALA A 107 15.35 -25.20 -2.20
N ALA A 108 14.37 -24.33 -1.96
CA ALA A 108 13.36 -24.49 -0.90
C ALA A 108 12.62 -25.84 -0.94
N ALA A 109 12.36 -26.38 -2.15
CA ALA A 109 11.71 -27.68 -2.33
C ALA A 109 12.52 -28.86 -1.74
N ARG A 110 13.84 -28.70 -1.56
CA ARG A 110 14.75 -29.72 -1.01
C ARG A 110 15.09 -29.44 0.45
N HIS A 111 14.07 -29.15 1.29
CA HIS A 111 14.25 -28.79 2.70
C HIS A 111 15.11 -29.79 3.48
N ARG A 112 14.85 -31.09 3.33
CA ARG A 112 15.63 -32.15 4.00
C ARG A 112 17.13 -32.07 3.69
N ARG A 113 17.49 -31.84 2.42
CA ARG A 113 18.89 -31.69 2.01
C ARG A 113 19.55 -30.47 2.64
N ALA A 114 18.82 -29.38 2.78
CA ALA A 114 19.33 -28.20 3.45
C ALA A 114 19.57 -28.44 4.96
N VAL A 115 18.68 -29.20 5.62
CA VAL A 115 18.86 -29.62 7.03
C VAL A 115 20.13 -30.46 7.18
N GLU A 116 20.37 -31.41 6.28
CA GLU A 116 21.60 -32.22 6.26
C GLU A 116 22.85 -31.35 6.13
N LEU A 117 22.87 -30.42 5.17
CA LEU A 117 24.00 -29.52 4.98
C LEU A 117 24.20 -28.59 6.18
N THR A 118 23.12 -28.12 6.79
CA THR A 118 23.16 -27.31 8.02
C THR A 118 23.83 -28.08 9.15
N ARG A 119 23.53 -29.38 9.32
CA ARG A 119 24.19 -30.22 10.33
C ARG A 119 25.70 -30.36 10.08
N VAL A 120 26.11 -30.52 8.82
CA VAL A 120 27.53 -30.56 8.44
C VAL A 120 28.23 -29.25 8.85
N LEU A 121 27.65 -28.10 8.50
CA LEU A 121 28.21 -26.79 8.85
C LEU A 121 28.18 -26.49 10.35
N LEU A 122 27.18 -26.98 11.08
CA LEU A 122 27.12 -26.87 12.54
C LEU A 122 28.22 -27.68 13.23
N ALA A 123 28.62 -28.81 12.67
CA ALA A 123 29.71 -29.65 13.18
C ALA A 123 31.10 -29.07 12.88
N ASP A 124 31.24 -28.29 11.79
CA ASP A 124 32.49 -27.62 11.45
C ASP A 124 32.70 -26.35 12.30
N VAL A 125 33.63 -26.44 13.25
CA VAL A 125 33.98 -25.34 14.16
C VAL A 125 34.72 -24.19 13.47
N SER A 126 35.27 -24.41 12.28
CA SER A 126 35.94 -23.36 11.50
C SER A 126 34.94 -22.39 10.84
N VAL A 127 33.68 -22.81 10.70
CA VAL A 127 32.61 -21.99 10.13
C VAL A 127 32.05 -21.04 11.21
N PRO A 128 32.26 -19.72 11.08
CA PRO A 128 31.86 -18.75 12.10
C PRO A 128 30.37 -18.39 12.03
N ALA A 129 29.75 -18.52 10.87
CA ALA A 129 28.34 -18.25 10.65
C ALA A 129 27.78 -19.16 9.54
N ILE A 130 26.52 -19.56 9.67
CA ILE A 130 25.80 -20.39 8.71
C ILE A 130 24.63 -19.57 8.18
N PHE A 131 24.63 -19.29 6.88
CA PHE A 131 23.59 -18.53 6.22
C PHE A 131 22.52 -19.44 5.63
N GLU A 132 21.26 -19.00 5.69
CA GLU A 132 20.10 -19.79 5.23
C GLU A 132 20.01 -21.16 5.93
N ALA A 133 20.44 -21.23 7.19
CA ALA A 133 20.50 -22.46 7.97
C ALA A 133 19.09 -23.07 8.12
N ALA A 134 18.98 -24.36 7.85
CA ALA A 134 17.72 -25.07 7.75
C ALA A 134 17.42 -25.91 8.99
N PHE A 135 16.22 -25.77 9.53
CA PHE A 135 15.79 -26.47 10.74
C PHE A 135 14.39 -27.05 10.56
N GLU A 136 14.12 -28.17 11.24
CA GLU A 136 12.81 -28.82 11.28
C GLU A 136 12.59 -29.45 12.66
N ALA A 137 11.55 -29.00 13.35
CA ALA A 137 11.08 -29.56 14.63
C ALA A 137 9.57 -29.34 14.72
N ASP A 138 8.83 -30.26 15.34
CA ASP A 138 7.39 -30.09 15.56
C ASP A 138 6.58 -29.76 14.28
N GLY A 139 6.97 -30.34 13.15
CA GLY A 139 6.33 -30.05 11.86
C GLY A 139 6.51 -28.61 11.36
N VAL A 140 7.32 -27.80 12.04
CA VAL A 140 7.73 -26.45 11.64
C VAL A 140 9.02 -26.55 10.83
N ARG A 141 9.06 -25.87 9.69
CA ARG A 141 10.22 -25.81 8.78
C ARG A 141 10.66 -24.37 8.58
N ILE A 142 11.91 -24.07 8.89
CA ILE A 142 12.45 -22.71 8.74
C ILE A 142 13.81 -22.69 8.05
N ARG A 143 14.12 -21.51 7.51
CA ARG A 143 15.44 -21.08 7.04
C ARG A 143 15.76 -19.82 7.86
N ALA A 144 16.82 -19.88 8.65
CA ALA A 144 17.31 -18.74 9.41
C ALA A 144 18.31 -17.95 8.56
N ASP A 145 18.20 -16.63 8.54
CA ASP A 145 19.08 -15.79 7.71
C ASP A 145 20.55 -15.96 8.10
N ALA A 146 20.87 -15.96 9.40
CA ALA A 146 22.18 -16.40 9.90
C ALA A 146 22.12 -17.05 11.30
N ILE A 147 22.91 -18.10 11.47
CA ILE A 147 23.26 -18.70 12.76
C ILE A 147 24.74 -18.46 13.00
N VAL A 148 25.08 -17.68 14.02
CA VAL A 148 26.44 -17.24 14.31
C VAL A 148 26.99 -18.01 15.50
N ARG A 149 28.19 -18.57 15.36
CA ARG A 149 28.84 -19.33 16.41
C ARG A 149 29.52 -18.40 17.42
N THR A 150 29.33 -18.69 18.70
CA THR A 150 30.03 -18.03 19.81
C THR A 150 30.65 -19.07 20.74
N ARG A 151 31.39 -18.61 21.76
CA ARG A 151 31.93 -19.50 22.80
C ARG A 151 30.85 -20.12 23.68
N ALA A 152 29.69 -19.47 23.82
CA ALA A 152 28.62 -19.88 24.73
C ALA A 152 27.49 -20.66 24.05
N GLY A 153 27.50 -20.76 22.72
CA GLY A 153 26.42 -21.34 21.91
C GLY A 153 26.26 -20.61 20.60
N PHE A 154 25.03 -20.46 20.13
CA PHE A 154 24.73 -19.81 18.86
C PHE A 154 23.89 -18.54 19.03
N GLU A 155 24.11 -17.56 18.17
CA GLU A 155 23.21 -16.41 18.02
C GLU A 155 22.37 -16.58 16.75
N LEU A 156 21.07 -16.31 16.85
CA LEU A 156 20.14 -16.29 15.73
C LEU A 156 19.99 -14.85 15.22
N TYR A 157 20.30 -14.62 13.95
CA TYR A 157 20.09 -13.33 13.29
C TYR A 157 18.99 -13.46 12.23
N GLU A 158 18.02 -12.54 12.31
CA GLU A 158 17.00 -12.31 11.29
C GLU A 158 17.24 -10.94 10.66
N VAL A 159 17.37 -10.91 9.34
CA VAL A 159 17.69 -9.73 8.54
C VAL A 159 16.41 -9.12 8.00
N LYS A 160 16.20 -7.83 8.27
CA LYS A 160 15.08 -7.05 7.74
C LYS A 160 15.58 -5.91 6.88
N SER A 161 14.94 -5.72 5.73
CA SER A 161 15.19 -4.56 4.87
C SER A 161 14.58 -3.27 5.42
N SER A 162 13.98 -3.26 6.62
CA SER A 162 13.46 -2.04 7.26
C SER A 162 14.57 -1.23 7.95
N SER A 163 14.23 -0.05 8.45
CA SER A 163 15.12 0.80 9.26
C SER A 163 14.89 0.68 10.78
N ARG A 164 13.95 -0.16 11.19
CA ARG A 164 13.59 -0.40 12.60
C ARG A 164 12.93 -1.76 12.79
N VAL A 165 12.94 -2.23 14.04
CA VAL A 165 12.15 -3.37 14.51
C VAL A 165 10.65 -3.03 14.55
N LYS A 166 9.81 -4.02 14.26
CA LYS A 166 8.35 -3.97 14.35
C LYS A 166 7.85 -5.19 15.13
N ASP A 167 6.70 -5.09 15.77
CA ASP A 167 6.13 -6.18 16.58
C ASP A 167 5.91 -7.47 15.78
N GLU A 168 5.51 -7.36 14.51
CA GLU A 168 5.35 -8.50 13.59
C GLU A 168 6.66 -9.27 13.35
N HIS A 169 7.82 -8.66 13.59
CA HIS A 169 9.11 -9.34 13.49
C HIS A 169 9.37 -10.28 14.68
N VAL A 170 8.77 -10.03 15.85
CA VAL A 170 9.03 -10.82 17.06
C VAL A 170 8.48 -12.23 16.90
N THR A 171 7.23 -12.38 16.44
CA THR A 171 6.63 -13.69 16.18
C THR A 171 7.33 -14.42 15.03
N ASP A 172 7.88 -13.67 14.07
CA ASP A 172 8.66 -14.16 12.94
C ASP A 172 9.94 -14.87 13.37
N VAL A 173 10.60 -14.36 14.40
CA VAL A 173 11.82 -14.96 14.94
C VAL A 173 11.50 -15.99 16.02
N ALA A 174 10.42 -15.81 16.78
CA ALA A 174 9.98 -16.78 17.79
C ALA A 174 9.71 -18.17 17.19
N VAL A 175 9.06 -18.25 16.01
CA VAL A 175 8.81 -19.56 15.36
C VAL A 175 10.11 -20.22 14.87
N GLN A 176 11.13 -19.42 14.54
CA GLN A 176 12.44 -19.93 14.19
C GLN A 176 13.19 -20.42 15.42
N LEU A 177 13.18 -19.64 16.49
CA LEU A 177 13.76 -20.02 17.78
C LEU A 177 13.18 -21.34 18.29
N HIS A 178 11.84 -21.50 18.24
CA HIS A 178 11.15 -22.75 18.59
C HIS A 178 11.71 -23.95 17.79
N ALA A 179 11.85 -23.80 16.47
CA ALA A 179 12.34 -24.89 15.62
C ALA A 179 13.83 -25.21 15.81
N ILE A 180 14.64 -24.23 16.19
CA ILE A 180 16.08 -24.40 16.45
C ILE A 180 16.30 -25.05 17.82
N GLU A 181 15.73 -24.47 18.88
CA GLU A 181 15.87 -24.98 20.25
C GLU A 181 15.16 -26.34 20.43
N GLY A 182 14.08 -26.60 19.69
CA GLY A 182 13.42 -27.91 19.63
C GLY A 182 14.31 -29.05 19.10
N GLN A 183 15.45 -28.74 18.49
CA GLN A 183 16.49 -29.71 18.10
C GLN A 183 17.67 -29.78 19.08
N GLY A 184 17.55 -29.15 20.26
CA GLY A 184 18.59 -29.11 21.28
C GLY A 184 19.76 -28.17 20.98
N ILE A 185 19.60 -27.24 20.02
CA ILE A 185 20.64 -26.27 19.67
C ILE A 185 20.50 -25.05 20.60
N PRO A 186 21.52 -24.73 21.43
CA PRO A 186 21.42 -23.64 22.39
C PRO A 186 21.60 -22.28 21.70
N VAL A 187 20.51 -21.51 21.62
CA VAL A 187 20.54 -20.14 21.12
C VAL A 187 20.74 -19.18 22.29
N THR A 188 21.92 -18.57 22.42
CA THR A 188 22.23 -17.65 23.51
C THR A 188 21.68 -16.25 23.29
N ARG A 189 21.47 -15.87 22.03
CA ARG A 189 21.01 -14.53 21.65
C ARG A 189 20.18 -14.55 20.39
N VAL A 190 19.16 -13.70 20.33
CA VAL A 190 18.29 -13.52 19.17
C VAL A 190 18.34 -12.06 18.75
N VAL A 191 18.70 -11.82 17.50
CA VAL A 191 19.00 -10.49 16.98
C VAL A 191 18.19 -10.20 15.73
N LEU A 192 17.49 -9.07 15.72
CA LEU A 192 16.97 -8.47 14.49
C LEU A 192 18.02 -7.51 13.93
N MET A 193 18.61 -7.90 12.81
CA MET A 193 19.53 -7.05 12.06
C MET A 193 18.76 -6.30 10.98
N HIS A 194 18.93 -4.99 10.91
CA HIS A 194 18.22 -4.15 9.95
C HIS A 194 19.12 -3.03 9.43
N LEU A 195 18.70 -2.37 8.36
CA LEU A 195 19.48 -1.28 7.77
C LEU A 195 19.56 -0.13 8.76
N ASP A 196 20.74 0.44 8.95
CA ASP A 196 20.94 1.60 9.81
C ASP A 196 20.51 2.88 9.07
N PRO A 197 19.43 3.57 9.49
CA PRO A 197 18.99 4.80 8.84
C PRO A 197 19.97 5.97 9.00
N LYS A 198 21.02 5.82 9.81
CA LYS A 198 22.09 6.81 9.98
C LYS A 198 23.29 6.53 9.06
N SER A 199 23.39 5.33 8.50
CA SER A 199 24.48 4.93 7.63
C SER A 199 24.45 5.74 6.33
N VAL A 200 25.52 6.48 6.05
CA VAL A 200 25.67 7.27 4.83
C VAL A 200 26.57 6.51 3.86
N TRP A 201 26.06 6.22 2.67
CA TRP A 201 26.84 5.60 1.62
C TRP A 201 27.47 6.65 0.71
N ASN A 202 28.80 6.63 0.59
CA ASN A 202 29.56 7.63 -0.18
C ASN A 202 29.95 7.16 -1.59
N GLY A 203 29.31 6.09 -2.10
CA GLY A 203 29.66 5.44 -3.36
C GLY A 203 30.49 4.16 -3.16
N GLY A 204 30.65 3.38 -4.23
CA GLY A 204 31.41 2.11 -4.21
C GLY A 204 30.65 0.94 -3.58
N PRO A 205 31.33 -0.19 -3.27
CA PRO A 205 30.70 -1.33 -2.60
C PRO A 205 30.09 -0.94 -1.25
N TYR A 206 28.99 -1.58 -0.86
CA TYR A 206 28.43 -1.41 0.48
C TYR A 206 29.34 -2.07 1.52
N ASP A 207 29.63 -1.37 2.62
CA ASP A 207 30.24 -1.95 3.81
C ASP A 207 29.16 -2.55 4.72
N PRO A 208 29.05 -3.88 4.85
CA PRO A 208 28.05 -4.51 5.72
C PRO A 208 28.20 -4.15 7.20
N GLN A 209 29.41 -3.77 7.65
CA GLN A 209 29.65 -3.39 9.05
C GLN A 209 28.98 -2.06 9.38
N ALA A 210 29.01 -1.11 8.44
CA ALA A 210 28.39 0.20 8.58
C ALA A 210 26.91 0.23 8.10
N LEU A 211 26.51 -0.65 7.19
CA LEU A 211 25.17 -0.64 6.59
C LEU A 211 24.08 -1.16 7.55
N PHE A 212 24.45 -2.09 8.43
CA PHE A 212 23.51 -2.78 9.31
C PHE A 212 23.70 -2.38 10.77
N THR A 213 22.58 -2.32 11.48
CA THR A 213 22.54 -2.27 12.94
C THR A 213 21.74 -3.46 13.47
N ALA A 214 21.97 -3.79 14.74
CA ALA A 214 21.46 -4.99 15.38
C ALA A 214 20.68 -4.64 16.65
N ALA A 215 19.47 -5.17 16.77
CA ALA A 215 18.65 -5.08 17.96
C ALA A 215 18.55 -6.45 18.63
N ASP A 216 19.01 -6.55 19.88
CA ASP A 216 18.79 -7.73 20.70
C ASP A 216 17.32 -7.82 21.10
N ILE A 217 16.68 -8.93 20.74
CA ILE A 217 15.28 -9.20 21.05
C ILE A 217 15.10 -10.55 21.75
N THR A 218 16.13 -11.04 22.43
CA THR A 218 16.17 -12.38 23.03
C THR A 218 14.97 -12.62 23.95
N GLU A 219 14.74 -11.72 24.91
CA GLU A 219 13.64 -11.84 25.86
C GLU A 219 12.27 -11.79 25.18
N GLN A 220 12.09 -10.89 24.21
CA GLN A 220 10.84 -10.77 23.45
C GLN A 220 10.57 -12.03 22.61
N ALA A 221 11.60 -12.58 21.95
CA ALA A 221 11.50 -13.80 21.15
C ALA A 221 11.19 -15.02 22.03
N ARG A 222 11.82 -15.13 23.20
CA ARG A 222 11.54 -16.20 24.17
C ARG A 222 10.13 -16.13 24.72
N ALA A 223 9.68 -14.95 25.14
CA ALA A 223 8.31 -14.74 25.58
C ALA A 223 7.29 -15.09 24.50
N ALA A 224 7.55 -14.72 23.24
CA ALA A 224 6.71 -15.05 22.11
C ALA A 224 6.77 -16.54 21.69
N SER A 225 7.84 -17.26 22.02
CA SER A 225 7.97 -18.70 21.72
C SER A 225 6.91 -19.54 22.42
N ALA A 226 6.52 -19.18 23.66
CA ALA A 226 5.40 -19.84 24.35
C ALA A 226 4.08 -19.72 23.56
N ARG A 227 3.86 -18.55 22.93
CA ARG A 227 2.71 -18.36 22.04
C ARG A 227 2.81 -19.22 20.79
N VAL A 228 4.00 -19.41 20.21
CA VAL A 228 4.20 -20.32 19.07
C VAL A 228 3.71 -21.72 19.44
N ALA A 229 4.20 -22.27 20.56
CA ALA A 229 3.81 -23.60 21.02
C ALA A 229 2.29 -23.74 21.23
N ALA A 230 1.64 -22.70 21.76
CA ALA A 230 0.19 -22.69 21.99
C ALA A 230 -0.66 -22.63 20.69
N GLU A 231 -0.17 -21.96 19.65
CA GLU A 231 -0.91 -21.74 18.40
C GLU A 231 -0.74 -22.91 17.40
N LEU A 232 0.37 -23.63 17.47
CA LEU A 232 0.68 -24.73 16.56
C LEU A 232 -0.39 -25.85 16.54
N PRO A 233 -0.96 -26.31 17.67
CA PRO A 233 -2.04 -27.29 17.65
C PRO A 233 -3.26 -26.82 16.85
N ALA A 234 -3.71 -25.58 17.05
CA ALA A 234 -4.85 -25.02 16.32
C ALA A 234 -4.55 -24.91 14.82
N MET A 235 -3.35 -24.46 14.44
CA MET A 235 -2.94 -24.40 13.04
C MET A 235 -2.86 -25.79 12.39
N ARG A 236 -2.35 -26.81 13.10
CA ARG A 236 -2.32 -28.19 12.62
C ARG A 236 -3.72 -28.75 12.44
N TRP A 237 -4.63 -28.47 13.38
CA TRP A 237 -6.02 -28.87 13.25
C TRP A 237 -6.67 -28.26 12.01
N VAL A 238 -6.45 -26.96 11.76
CA VAL A 238 -6.89 -26.28 10.54
C VAL A 238 -6.32 -26.95 9.29
N LEU A 239 -5.02 -27.25 9.27
CA LEU A 239 -4.36 -27.94 8.16
C LEU A 239 -4.79 -29.40 8.02
N ALA A 240 -5.43 -30.02 9.01
CA ALA A 240 -5.96 -31.37 8.89
C ALA A 240 -7.34 -31.40 8.22
N ARG A 241 -8.12 -30.31 8.32
CA ARG A 241 -9.47 -30.21 7.74
C ARG A 241 -9.48 -30.36 6.22
N ASP A 242 -10.52 -30.98 5.70
CA ASP A 242 -10.79 -31.08 4.25
C ASP A 242 -11.50 -29.84 3.71
N ASP A 243 -12.35 -29.20 4.53
CA ASP A 243 -13.10 -28.02 4.12
C ASP A 243 -12.44 -26.71 4.57
N GLU A 244 -12.61 -25.67 3.73
CA GLU A 244 -12.21 -24.29 3.98
C GLU A 244 -12.73 -23.83 5.36
N PRO A 245 -11.86 -23.33 6.27
CA PRO A 245 -12.30 -22.84 7.57
C PRO A 245 -13.25 -21.65 7.43
N ASP A 246 -14.37 -21.70 8.15
CA ASP A 246 -15.33 -20.60 8.21
C ASP A 246 -14.82 -19.50 9.14
N ILE A 247 -14.12 -18.53 8.54
CA ILE A 247 -13.60 -17.34 9.21
C ILE A 247 -14.12 -16.14 8.44
N ASP A 248 -14.84 -15.27 9.14
CA ASP A 248 -15.39 -14.03 8.61
C ASP A 248 -14.30 -13.12 8.03
N ILE A 249 -14.70 -12.31 7.06
CA ILE A 249 -13.90 -11.22 6.55
C ILE A 249 -13.82 -10.08 7.57
N GLY A 250 -12.77 -9.26 7.49
CA GLY A 250 -12.58 -8.17 8.46
C GLY A 250 -11.30 -7.38 8.27
N ARG A 251 -10.86 -6.69 9.34
CA ARG A 251 -9.62 -5.89 9.34
C ARG A 251 -8.39 -6.74 9.04
N GLN A 252 -8.38 -7.99 9.51
CA GLN A 252 -7.38 -8.99 9.21
C GLN A 252 -7.20 -9.21 7.71
N CYS A 253 -8.16 -8.88 6.83
CA CYS A 253 -7.98 -8.99 5.39
C CYS A 253 -7.07 -7.89 4.81
N ARG A 254 -6.93 -6.74 5.48
CA ARG A 254 -6.19 -5.58 4.95
C ARG A 254 -4.94 -5.19 5.77
N GLN A 255 -4.82 -5.66 7.01
CA GLN A 255 -3.69 -5.33 7.91
C GLN A 255 -2.80 -6.55 8.21
N PRO A 256 -1.47 -6.39 8.33
CA PRO A 256 -0.69 -5.16 8.07
C PRO A 256 -0.51 -4.83 6.58
N TYR A 257 -0.75 -5.81 5.69
CA TYR A 257 -0.75 -5.66 4.24
C TYR A 257 -1.98 -6.36 3.64
N PRO A 258 -2.46 -6.01 2.44
CA PRO A 258 -3.58 -6.69 1.81
C PRO A 258 -3.37 -8.22 1.72
N CYS A 259 -4.38 -8.99 2.15
CA CYS A 259 -4.40 -10.44 1.99
C CYS A 259 -4.58 -10.76 0.49
N PRO A 260 -3.78 -11.66 -0.10
CA PRO A 260 -3.90 -11.99 -1.51
C PRO A 260 -5.22 -12.70 -1.85
N PHE A 261 -5.94 -13.24 -0.86
CA PHE A 261 -7.23 -13.91 -1.05
C PHE A 261 -8.44 -12.99 -0.92
N ILE A 262 -8.26 -11.66 -0.87
CA ILE A 262 -9.40 -10.72 -0.84
C ILE A 262 -10.41 -11.03 -1.95
N PRO A 263 -10.04 -11.20 -3.24
CA PRO A 263 -11.02 -11.48 -4.29
C PRO A 263 -11.86 -12.74 -4.03
N HIS A 264 -11.26 -13.78 -3.45
CA HIS A 264 -11.97 -15.02 -3.09
C HIS A 264 -12.89 -14.81 -1.87
N CYS A 265 -12.35 -14.29 -0.77
CA CYS A 265 -13.07 -14.17 0.49
C CYS A 265 -14.17 -13.09 0.46
N TRP A 266 -13.99 -12.02 -0.33
CA TRP A 266 -14.90 -10.86 -0.38
C TRP A 266 -15.92 -10.90 -1.53
N ARG A 267 -15.98 -11.98 -2.31
CA ARG A 267 -16.83 -12.10 -3.51
C ARG A 267 -18.34 -11.88 -3.29
N HIS A 268 -18.80 -12.01 -2.04
CA HIS A 268 -20.21 -11.81 -1.64
C HIS A 268 -20.37 -10.67 -0.63
N ALA A 269 -19.31 -9.91 -0.35
CA ALA A 269 -19.38 -8.79 0.58
C ALA A 269 -20.22 -7.64 -0.01
N PRO A 270 -20.94 -6.88 0.83
CA PRO A 270 -21.64 -5.67 0.39
C PRO A 270 -20.67 -4.62 -0.15
N VAL A 271 -21.20 -3.73 -1.01
CA VAL A 271 -20.43 -2.64 -1.65
C VAL A 271 -19.84 -1.69 -0.59
N HIS A 272 -20.57 -1.43 0.49
CA HIS A 272 -20.18 -0.55 1.59
C HIS A 272 -20.03 -1.33 2.90
N HIS A 273 -19.14 -2.32 2.92
CA HIS A 273 -18.92 -3.13 4.11
C HIS A 273 -18.51 -2.28 5.33
N VAL A 274 -18.98 -2.63 6.52
CA VAL A 274 -18.76 -1.88 7.79
C VAL A 274 -17.29 -1.62 8.14
N THR A 275 -16.36 -2.41 7.62
CA THR A 275 -14.90 -2.17 7.81
C THR A 275 -14.37 -0.96 7.06
N GLU A 276 -15.16 -0.37 6.15
CA GLU A 276 -14.86 0.90 5.47
C GLU A 276 -15.15 2.12 6.35
N LEU A 277 -15.83 1.93 7.50
CA LEU A 277 -15.99 2.98 8.49
C LEU A 277 -14.61 3.48 8.96
N PRO A 278 -14.31 4.77 8.78
CA PRO A 278 -13.02 5.31 9.10
C PRO A 278 -12.77 5.17 10.61
N ARG A 279 -11.60 4.61 10.94
CA ARG A 279 -11.17 4.40 12.33
C ARG A 279 -12.18 3.64 13.20
N ALA A 280 -13.05 2.79 12.63
CA ALA A 280 -13.82 1.86 13.46
C ALA A 280 -12.86 1.02 14.32
N ASP A 281 -13.21 0.77 15.56
CA ASP A 281 -12.41 -0.07 16.46
C ASP A 281 -12.97 -1.50 16.47
N ALA A 282 -12.32 -2.40 17.22
CA ALA A 282 -12.80 -3.77 17.36
C ALA A 282 -14.18 -3.83 18.04
N PRO A 283 -14.43 -3.12 19.16
CA PRO A 283 -15.74 -3.15 19.82
C PRO A 283 -16.92 -2.77 18.92
N LEU A 284 -16.79 -1.72 18.10
CA LEU A 284 -17.85 -1.34 17.16
C LEU A 284 -18.11 -2.43 16.12
N LEU A 285 -17.04 -3.00 15.55
CA LEU A 285 -17.18 -4.05 14.53
C LEU A 285 -17.74 -5.36 15.11
N ASP A 286 -17.35 -5.73 16.33
CA ASP A 286 -17.85 -6.92 17.02
C ASP A 286 -19.35 -6.76 17.32
N ARG A 287 -19.78 -5.55 17.74
CA ARG A 287 -21.19 -5.25 17.95
C ARG A 287 -21.99 -5.32 16.65
N LEU A 288 -21.51 -4.68 15.57
CA LEU A 288 -22.15 -4.74 14.26
C LEU A 288 -22.30 -6.19 13.77
N ARG A 289 -21.25 -7.00 13.96
CA ARG A 289 -21.28 -8.43 13.64
C ARG A 289 -22.31 -9.19 14.47
N ALA A 290 -22.37 -8.93 15.78
CA ALA A 290 -23.35 -9.56 16.67
C ALA A 290 -24.80 -9.18 16.30
N ASP A 291 -25.01 -7.96 15.80
CA ASP A 291 -26.30 -7.48 15.30
C ASP A 291 -26.60 -7.98 13.86
N GLY A 292 -25.68 -8.71 13.22
CA GLY A 292 -25.82 -9.19 11.85
C GLY A 292 -25.72 -8.10 10.78
N VAL A 293 -25.10 -6.97 11.10
CA VAL A 293 -24.94 -5.81 10.21
C VAL A 293 -23.54 -5.80 9.61
N ASP A 294 -23.44 -6.09 8.31
CA ASP A 294 -22.18 -6.08 7.56
C ASP A 294 -22.11 -4.96 6.49
N ASP A 295 -23.24 -4.32 6.17
CA ASP A 295 -23.35 -3.18 5.26
C ASP A 295 -23.65 -1.87 6.03
N ILE A 296 -22.88 -0.82 5.74
CA ILE A 296 -23.11 0.54 6.29
C ILE A 296 -24.51 1.05 5.94
N ALA A 297 -25.07 0.67 4.78
CA ALA A 297 -26.42 1.07 4.37
C ALA A 297 -27.52 0.53 5.31
N GLN A 298 -27.24 -0.54 6.06
CA GLN A 298 -28.18 -1.16 6.99
C GLN A 298 -28.07 -0.60 8.41
N MET A 299 -27.10 0.28 8.69
CA MET A 299 -26.87 0.82 10.03
C MET A 299 -27.96 1.84 10.44
N PRO A 300 -28.78 1.55 11.48
CA PRO A 300 -29.79 2.48 11.95
C PRO A 300 -29.19 3.74 12.56
N GLU A 301 -29.88 4.87 12.40
CA GLU A 301 -29.48 6.14 13.02
C GLU A 301 -29.59 6.07 14.54
N GLY A 302 -28.60 6.61 15.25
CA GLY A 302 -28.60 6.71 16.71
C GLY A 302 -28.36 5.40 17.48
N LEU A 303 -28.36 4.24 16.82
CA LEU A 303 -28.19 2.94 17.50
C LEU A 303 -26.73 2.68 17.94
N TYR A 304 -25.77 3.17 17.14
CA TYR A 304 -24.34 3.01 17.37
C TYR A 304 -23.71 4.33 17.79
N SER A 305 -22.76 4.28 18.73
CA SER A 305 -21.94 5.45 19.09
C SER A 305 -20.90 5.68 18.00
N LEU A 306 -21.22 6.56 17.05
CA LEU A 306 -20.36 6.91 15.93
C LEU A 306 -19.72 8.29 16.13
N THR A 307 -18.46 8.41 15.71
CA THR A 307 -17.81 9.73 15.57
C THR A 307 -18.48 10.54 14.47
N GLU A 308 -18.33 11.87 14.47
CA GLU A 308 -18.89 12.74 13.42
C GLU A 308 -18.49 12.30 11.99
N LEU A 309 -17.25 11.82 11.82
CA LEU A 309 -16.76 11.33 10.55
C LEU A 309 -17.44 10.02 10.13
N GLN A 310 -17.63 9.08 11.06
CA GLN A 310 -18.34 7.82 10.81
C GLN A 310 -19.82 8.07 10.52
N GLU A 311 -20.46 8.98 11.26
CA GLU A 311 -21.85 9.34 11.02
C GLU A 311 -22.04 10.06 9.68
N ARG A 312 -21.06 10.86 9.25
CA ARG A 312 -21.05 11.44 7.90
C ARG A 312 -20.94 10.35 6.82
N VAL A 313 -20.10 9.34 7.03
CA VAL A 313 -19.97 8.19 6.13
C VAL A 313 -21.29 7.42 6.06
N ARG A 314 -21.86 7.06 7.22
CA ARG A 314 -23.17 6.38 7.31
C ARG A 314 -24.25 7.14 6.56
N ARG A 315 -24.44 8.44 6.87
CA ARG A 315 -25.46 9.27 6.20
C ARG A 315 -25.25 9.34 4.69
N GLY A 316 -24.01 9.50 4.23
CA GLY A 316 -23.71 9.55 2.80
C GLY A 316 -23.98 8.23 2.09
N VAL A 317 -23.69 7.09 2.72
CA VAL A 317 -23.99 5.77 2.17
C VAL A 317 -25.50 5.51 2.17
N VAL A 318 -26.19 5.78 3.28
CA VAL A 318 -27.64 5.57 3.41
C VAL A 318 -28.44 6.46 2.47
N SER A 319 -28.03 7.73 2.28
CA SER A 319 -28.72 8.62 1.35
C SER A 319 -28.40 8.33 -0.12
N GLY A 320 -27.23 7.76 -0.41
CA GLY A 320 -26.71 7.61 -1.77
C GLY A 320 -26.28 8.93 -2.43
N GLU A 321 -26.39 10.06 -1.72
CA GLU A 321 -26.17 11.40 -2.26
C GLU A 321 -24.82 12.00 -1.84
N VAL A 322 -24.32 12.93 -2.67
CA VAL A 322 -23.15 13.74 -2.31
C VAL A 322 -23.53 14.76 -1.24
N MET A 323 -22.85 14.70 -0.10
CA MET A 323 -23.03 15.64 1.00
C MET A 323 -21.97 16.73 0.93
N PHE A 324 -22.36 18.00 0.99
CA PHE A 324 -21.39 19.10 1.03
C PHE A 324 -21.86 20.37 1.75
N LYS A 325 -20.90 21.09 2.35
CA LYS A 325 -21.12 22.34 3.08
C LYS A 325 -20.90 23.55 2.16
N ARG A 326 -21.96 24.06 1.53
CA ARG A 326 -21.88 25.11 0.48
C ARG A 326 -21.07 26.36 0.87
N LYS A 327 -21.42 27.01 1.99
CA LYS A 327 -20.76 28.27 2.41
C LYS A 327 -19.28 28.04 2.79
N PRO A 328 -18.93 27.05 3.64
CA PRO A 328 -17.55 26.69 3.92
C PRO A 328 -16.73 26.30 2.69
N LEU A 329 -17.29 25.50 1.78
CA LEU A 329 -16.63 25.09 0.53
C LEU A 329 -16.29 26.31 -0.34
N ARG A 330 -17.25 27.22 -0.54
CA ARG A 330 -17.03 28.44 -1.33
C ARG A 330 -15.94 29.31 -0.72
N ARG A 331 -15.93 29.48 0.59
CA ARG A 331 -14.89 30.25 1.31
C ARG A 331 -13.51 29.62 1.15
N ALA A 332 -13.42 28.29 1.25
CA ALA A 332 -12.17 27.56 1.07
C ALA A 332 -11.63 27.69 -0.36
N LEU A 333 -12.50 27.61 -1.38
CA LEU A 333 -12.08 27.73 -2.79
C LEU A 333 -11.71 29.16 -3.20
N ALA A 334 -12.22 30.18 -2.49
CA ALA A 334 -11.91 31.58 -2.76
C ALA A 334 -10.45 31.96 -2.45
N THR A 335 -9.71 31.11 -1.71
CA THR A 335 -8.27 31.32 -1.45
C THR A 335 -7.39 30.94 -2.64
N ILE A 336 -7.94 30.22 -3.63
CA ILE A 336 -7.23 29.81 -4.85
C ILE A 336 -7.29 30.95 -5.87
N THR A 337 -6.17 31.67 -6.01
CA THR A 337 -6.04 32.86 -6.87
C THR A 337 -5.11 32.61 -8.07
N PRO A 338 -5.41 33.18 -9.25
CA PRO A 338 -4.60 32.98 -10.45
C PRO A 338 -3.24 33.73 -10.40
N PRO A 339 -2.23 33.25 -11.14
CA PRO A 339 -2.22 31.97 -11.85
C PRO A 339 -2.20 30.79 -10.87
N VAL A 340 -2.97 29.75 -11.16
CA VAL A 340 -3.09 28.56 -10.30
C VAL A 340 -2.15 27.49 -10.81
N THR A 341 -1.21 27.04 -9.98
CA THR A 341 -0.34 25.90 -10.28
C THR A 341 -0.83 24.66 -9.55
N TYR A 342 -1.25 23.63 -10.28
CA TYR A 342 -1.62 22.32 -9.75
C TYR A 342 -0.40 21.41 -9.79
N LEU A 343 0.18 21.11 -8.64
CA LEU A 343 1.50 20.53 -8.51
C LEU A 343 1.47 19.21 -7.74
N ASP A 344 2.20 18.23 -8.24
CA ASP A 344 2.35 16.93 -7.60
C ASP A 344 3.75 16.35 -7.88
N PHE A 345 4.29 15.60 -6.90
CA PHE A 345 5.64 15.04 -6.92
C PHE A 345 5.64 13.52 -6.81
N GLU A 346 6.58 12.87 -7.50
CA GLU A 346 7.02 11.53 -7.10
C GLU A 346 8.32 11.51 -6.35
N THR A 347 8.34 10.56 -5.40
CA THR A 347 9.55 10.17 -4.71
C THR A 347 9.67 8.65 -4.66
N PHE A 348 10.88 8.19 -4.42
CA PHE A 348 11.15 6.79 -4.10
C PHE A 348 12.10 6.75 -2.90
N ALA A 349 12.05 5.64 -2.16
CA ALA A 349 12.86 5.43 -0.95
C ALA A 349 13.49 4.04 -1.03
N PRO A 350 14.62 3.88 -1.74
CA PRO A 350 15.22 2.57 -1.92
C PRO A 350 15.77 2.06 -0.58
N PRO A 351 15.62 0.76 -0.24
CA PRO A 351 16.21 0.22 0.98
C PRO A 351 17.72 0.43 1.01
N LEU A 352 18.40 0.15 -0.09
CA LEU A 352 19.82 0.40 -0.24
C LEU A 352 20.04 1.78 -0.88
N PRO A 353 20.92 2.64 -0.32
CA PRO A 353 21.22 3.94 -0.93
C PRO A 353 21.89 3.76 -2.29
N ILE A 354 21.42 4.48 -3.31
CA ILE A 354 21.92 4.38 -4.70
C ILE A 354 22.62 5.65 -5.19
N TYR A 355 22.63 6.72 -4.39
CA TYR A 355 23.39 7.94 -4.69
C TYR A 355 24.36 8.27 -3.56
N PRO A 356 25.60 8.70 -3.86
CA PRO A 356 26.54 9.12 -2.85
C PRO A 356 25.96 10.18 -1.89
N GLY A 357 26.26 10.03 -0.61
CA GLY A 357 25.76 10.88 0.46
C GLY A 357 24.33 10.60 0.90
N THR A 358 23.68 9.53 0.42
CA THR A 358 22.33 9.12 0.86
C THR A 358 22.35 7.96 1.86
N ARG A 359 21.23 7.75 2.54
CA ARG A 359 21.02 6.73 3.57
C ARG A 359 19.95 5.72 3.18
N PRO A 360 19.90 4.52 3.81
CA PRO A 360 18.81 3.57 3.64
C PRO A 360 17.42 4.21 3.84
N HIS A 361 16.49 3.95 2.90
CA HIS A 361 15.13 4.51 2.87
C HIS A 361 15.06 6.04 2.86
N GLU A 362 16.14 6.74 2.51
CA GLU A 362 16.07 8.18 2.29
C GLU A 362 15.10 8.46 1.15
N VAL A 363 14.16 9.38 1.37
CA VAL A 363 13.14 9.73 0.38
C VAL A 363 13.74 10.70 -0.63
N ILE A 364 13.68 10.32 -1.90
CA ILE A 364 14.33 11.04 -2.98
C ILE A 364 13.28 11.45 -4.02
N PRO A 365 12.99 12.76 -4.18
CA PRO A 365 12.14 13.23 -5.26
C PRO A 365 12.85 13.10 -6.61
N PHE A 366 12.13 12.57 -7.59
CA PHE A 366 12.67 12.28 -8.93
C PHE A 366 11.80 12.81 -10.08
N GLN A 367 10.54 13.15 -9.80
CA GLN A 367 9.61 13.65 -10.80
C GLN A 367 8.68 14.71 -10.20
N TRP A 368 8.35 15.74 -10.97
CA TRP A 368 7.24 16.63 -10.70
C TRP A 368 6.43 16.89 -11.97
N SER A 369 5.14 17.13 -11.82
CA SER A 369 4.24 17.58 -12.88
C SER A 369 3.50 18.82 -12.40
N ALA A 370 3.26 19.77 -13.30
CA ALA A 370 2.54 21.00 -13.02
C ALA A 370 1.57 21.36 -14.16
N HIS A 371 0.29 21.53 -13.86
CA HIS A 371 -0.61 22.27 -14.74
C HIS A 371 -0.74 23.70 -14.23
N ILE A 372 -0.51 24.69 -15.10
CA ILE A 372 -0.53 26.11 -14.74
C ILE A 372 -1.69 26.77 -15.48
N GLU A 373 -2.73 27.14 -14.74
CA GLU A 373 -3.91 27.87 -15.20
C GLU A 373 -3.67 29.37 -15.06
N ALA A 374 -3.62 30.09 -16.17
CA ALA A 374 -3.50 31.55 -16.17
C ALA A 374 -4.85 32.22 -15.84
N ALA A 375 -4.82 33.54 -15.63
CA ALA A 375 -6.03 34.29 -15.27
C ALA A 375 -7.11 34.30 -16.37
N ASP A 376 -6.72 34.10 -17.63
CA ASP A 376 -7.63 33.96 -18.78
C ASP A 376 -8.19 32.53 -18.94
N GLY A 377 -7.82 31.60 -18.06
CA GLY A 377 -8.22 30.20 -18.11
C GLY A 377 -7.37 29.32 -19.04
N SER A 378 -6.34 29.88 -19.70
CA SER A 378 -5.41 29.06 -20.49
C SER A 378 -4.61 28.13 -19.57
N LEU A 379 -4.45 26.88 -20.01
CA LEU A 379 -3.79 25.83 -19.24
C LEU A 379 -2.55 25.35 -19.99
N ARG A 380 -1.38 25.51 -19.39
CA ARG A 380 -0.15 24.87 -19.87
C ARG A 380 0.32 23.78 -18.92
N HIS A 381 1.07 22.82 -19.43
CA HIS A 381 1.66 21.73 -18.66
C HIS A 381 3.18 21.85 -18.70
N GLU A 382 3.80 21.72 -17.54
CA GLU A 382 5.25 21.64 -17.36
C GLU A 382 5.57 20.40 -16.52
N GLU A 383 6.72 19.78 -16.75
CA GLU A 383 7.10 18.56 -16.05
C GLU A 383 8.62 18.38 -15.96
N PHE A 384 9.04 17.55 -15.02
CA PHE A 384 10.41 17.07 -14.87
C PHE A 384 10.37 15.59 -14.51
N LEU A 385 11.21 14.79 -15.15
CA LEU A 385 11.49 13.40 -14.79
C LEU A 385 12.99 13.20 -14.92
N TRP A 386 13.64 12.77 -13.84
CA TRP A 386 15.05 12.39 -13.89
C TRP A 386 15.20 11.01 -14.53
N THR A 387 16.05 10.89 -15.55
CA THR A 387 16.34 9.61 -16.24
C THR A 387 17.83 9.33 -16.35
N GLU A 388 18.65 10.28 -15.91
CA GLU A 388 20.11 10.25 -15.98
C GLU A 388 20.73 9.52 -14.78
N ALA A 389 22.04 9.27 -14.87
CA ALA A 389 22.80 8.76 -13.73
C ALA A 389 23.05 9.88 -12.70
N GLY A 390 23.00 9.54 -11.42
CA GLY A 390 23.31 10.46 -10.31
C GLY A 390 22.08 10.98 -9.58
N ASP A 391 22.33 11.84 -8.60
CA ASP A 391 21.31 12.33 -7.66
C ASP A 391 20.32 13.31 -8.36
N PRO A 392 19.00 12.99 -8.41
CA PRO A 392 18.01 13.84 -9.08
C PRO A 392 17.79 15.19 -8.38
N ARG A 393 18.09 15.30 -7.09
CA ARG A 393 17.56 16.37 -6.23
C ARG A 393 18.03 17.78 -6.61
N PRO A 394 19.30 18.02 -6.99
CA PRO A 394 19.72 19.36 -7.44
C PRO A 394 18.95 19.83 -8.66
N ARG A 395 18.86 19.00 -9.70
CA ARG A 395 18.12 19.32 -10.95
C ARG A 395 16.61 19.38 -10.74
N PHE A 396 16.08 18.57 -9.83
CA PHE A 396 14.68 18.66 -9.41
C PHE A 396 14.38 20.05 -8.83
N ILE A 397 15.22 20.57 -7.93
CA ILE A 397 15.04 21.90 -7.32
C ILE A 397 15.11 22.99 -8.38
N ASP A 398 16.15 22.96 -9.23
CA ASP A 398 16.37 24.00 -10.24
C ASP A 398 15.25 24.04 -11.29
N SER A 399 14.82 22.88 -11.76
CA SER A 399 13.73 22.77 -12.74
C SER A 399 12.40 23.27 -12.16
N LEU A 400 12.07 22.91 -10.91
CA LEU A 400 10.84 23.38 -10.29
C LEU A 400 10.87 24.89 -10.02
N LEU A 401 12.01 25.43 -9.59
CA LEU A 401 12.19 26.88 -9.42
C LEU A 401 11.96 27.65 -10.72
N ALA A 402 12.40 27.11 -11.85
CA ALA A 402 12.22 27.71 -13.18
C ALA A 402 10.76 27.67 -13.64
N ALA A 403 10.05 26.57 -13.37
CA ALA A 403 8.66 26.37 -13.79
C ALA A 403 7.63 27.19 -12.99
N LEU A 404 7.88 27.40 -11.69
CA LEU A 404 6.91 28.09 -10.82
C LEU A 404 6.72 29.57 -11.22
N PRO A 405 5.47 30.04 -11.42
CA PRO A 405 5.18 31.46 -11.62
C PRO A 405 5.62 32.33 -10.44
N GLY A 406 5.73 33.65 -10.63
CA GLY A 406 6.10 34.60 -9.56
C GLY A 406 5.05 34.78 -8.46
N SER A 407 3.77 34.60 -8.78
CA SER A 407 2.61 34.84 -7.90
C SER A 407 1.49 33.81 -8.15
N GLY A 408 0.39 33.91 -7.40
CA GLY A 408 -0.80 33.03 -7.52
C GLY A 408 -0.78 31.86 -6.54
N SER A 409 -1.77 30.95 -6.61
CA SER A 409 -1.84 29.80 -5.71
C SER A 409 -1.09 28.59 -6.26
N ILE A 410 -0.57 27.75 -5.35
CA ILE A 410 -0.04 26.43 -5.68
C ILE A 410 -0.94 25.40 -4.99
N VAL A 411 -1.79 24.76 -5.77
CA VAL A 411 -2.68 23.69 -5.31
C VAL A 411 -1.88 22.39 -5.31
N VAL A 412 -1.95 21.67 -4.21
CA VAL A 412 -1.44 20.31 -4.06
C VAL A 412 -2.52 19.45 -3.45
N TYR A 413 -2.55 18.16 -3.75
CA TYR A 413 -3.55 17.30 -3.14
C TYR A 413 -3.40 17.22 -1.62
N SER A 414 -2.19 17.19 -1.07
CA SER A 414 -1.98 17.05 0.37
C SER A 414 -0.73 17.79 0.87
N GLY A 415 -0.52 17.89 2.17
CA GLY A 415 0.74 18.43 2.73
C GLY A 415 2.02 17.62 2.42
N TYR A 416 1.96 16.57 1.60
CA TYR A 416 3.11 15.73 1.27
C TYR A 416 4.21 16.50 0.53
N GLU A 417 3.84 17.26 -0.51
CA GLU A 417 4.75 18.06 -1.34
C GLU A 417 5.53 19.06 -0.47
N GLN A 418 4.83 19.75 0.43
CA GLN A 418 5.45 20.69 1.36
C GLN A 418 6.50 20.00 2.24
N GLN A 419 6.19 18.82 2.81
CA GLN A 419 7.16 18.07 3.61
C GLN A 419 8.37 17.63 2.79
N ARG A 420 8.19 17.29 1.51
CA ARG A 420 9.32 16.93 0.63
C ARG A 420 10.23 18.14 0.38
N LEU A 421 9.65 19.33 0.16
CA LEU A 421 10.45 20.56 -0.04
C LEU A 421 11.17 21.00 1.24
N GLU A 422 10.58 20.83 2.41
CA GLU A 422 11.24 21.10 3.69
C GLU A 422 12.47 20.19 3.88
N ALA A 423 12.36 18.91 3.53
CA ALA A 423 13.48 17.97 3.55
C ALA A 423 14.58 18.37 2.54
N LEU A 424 14.20 18.80 1.33
CA LEU A 424 15.16 19.31 0.33
C LEU A 424 15.86 20.59 0.82
N ALA A 425 15.14 21.51 1.46
CA ALA A 425 15.72 22.74 2.01
C ALA A 425 16.74 22.47 3.13
N ALA A 426 16.55 21.42 3.92
CA ALA A 426 17.53 20.98 4.91
C ALA A 426 18.78 20.38 4.26
N ARG A 427 18.63 19.64 3.15
CA ARG A 427 19.74 18.98 2.44
C ARG A 427 20.52 19.91 1.53
N PHE A 428 19.86 20.87 0.88
CA PHE A 428 20.42 21.82 -0.08
C PHE A 428 20.10 23.26 0.37
N PRO A 429 20.83 23.82 1.36
CA PRO A 429 20.41 25.04 2.04
C PRO A 429 20.27 26.29 1.16
N GLN A 430 21.00 26.38 0.04
CA GLN A 430 20.92 27.55 -0.84
C GLN A 430 19.70 27.45 -1.78
N SER A 431 19.68 26.45 -2.67
CA SER A 431 18.63 26.29 -3.67
C SER A 431 17.31 25.79 -3.06
N GLY A 432 17.37 24.87 -2.11
CA GLY A 432 16.19 24.30 -1.46
C GLY A 432 15.44 25.30 -0.57
N ARG A 433 16.14 26.17 0.19
CA ARG A 433 15.48 27.23 0.97
C ARG A 433 14.79 28.25 0.06
N ARG A 434 15.45 28.67 -1.02
CA ARG A 434 14.87 29.57 -2.02
C ARG A 434 13.58 29.00 -2.63
N LEU A 435 13.56 27.70 -2.92
CA LEU A 435 12.36 27.01 -3.41
C LEU A 435 11.26 27.00 -2.36
N LEU A 436 11.58 26.62 -1.12
CA LEU A 436 10.61 26.56 -0.02
C LEU A 436 9.98 27.92 0.28
N GLU A 437 10.77 29.00 0.27
CA GLU A 437 10.31 30.37 0.48
C GLU A 437 9.31 30.83 -0.59
N ARG A 438 9.53 30.46 -1.86
CA ARG A 438 8.58 30.74 -2.95
C ARG A 438 7.32 29.88 -2.87
N PHE A 439 7.44 28.66 -2.38
CA PHE A 439 6.36 27.68 -2.38
C PHE A 439 5.39 27.88 -1.20
N ARG A 440 5.91 27.85 0.03
CA ARG A 440 5.13 27.76 1.28
C ARG A 440 3.99 28.79 1.43
N PRO A 441 4.16 30.09 1.14
CA PRO A 441 3.09 31.07 1.37
C PRO A 441 1.91 30.93 0.39
N ARG A 442 2.06 30.12 -0.67
CA ARG A 442 1.09 30.01 -1.77
C ARG A 442 0.35 28.68 -1.79
N VAL A 443 0.72 27.74 -0.92
CA VAL A 443 0.19 26.37 -0.92
C VAL A 443 -1.28 26.34 -0.50
N VAL A 444 -2.08 25.61 -1.26
CA VAL A 444 -3.46 25.25 -0.89
C VAL A 444 -3.57 23.73 -0.86
N ASP A 445 -3.85 23.17 0.32
CA ASP A 445 -4.07 21.72 0.53
C ASP A 445 -5.51 21.36 0.13
N LEU A 446 -5.67 20.69 -1.01
CA LEU A 446 -6.97 20.33 -1.56
C LEU A 446 -7.66 19.22 -0.75
N LEU A 447 -6.91 18.30 -0.14
CA LEU A 447 -7.42 17.25 0.73
C LEU A 447 -8.09 17.83 1.98
N ALA A 448 -7.53 18.88 2.56
CA ALA A 448 -8.14 19.61 3.66
C ALA A 448 -9.49 20.23 3.25
N VAL A 449 -9.54 20.83 2.05
CA VAL A 449 -10.80 21.38 1.48
C VAL A 449 -11.84 20.28 1.31
N VAL A 450 -11.50 19.14 0.70
CA VAL A 450 -12.44 18.02 0.50
C VAL A 450 -12.89 17.45 1.85
N ARG A 451 -11.96 17.07 2.73
CA ARG A 451 -12.29 16.45 4.04
C ARG A 451 -13.20 17.32 4.90
N GLY A 452 -13.00 18.63 4.90
CA GLY A 452 -13.79 19.55 5.69
C GLY A 452 -15.21 19.75 5.16
N ASN A 453 -15.41 19.59 3.85
CA ASN A 453 -16.57 20.17 3.16
C ASN A 453 -17.37 19.21 2.30
N VAL A 454 -16.82 18.07 1.86
CA VAL A 454 -17.46 17.17 0.89
C VAL A 454 -17.31 15.71 1.30
N TYR A 455 -18.38 14.94 1.12
CA TYR A 455 -18.35 13.49 1.21
C TYR A 455 -19.25 12.88 0.13
N HIS A 456 -18.76 11.84 -0.54
CA HIS A 456 -19.53 11.03 -1.48
C HIS A 456 -19.53 9.57 -1.00
N PRO A 457 -20.64 8.80 -1.10
CA PRO A 457 -20.67 7.36 -0.83
C PRO A 457 -19.50 6.56 -1.45
N TRP A 458 -19.14 6.83 -2.72
CA TRP A 458 -18.01 6.20 -3.43
C TRP A 458 -16.61 6.61 -2.93
N PHE A 459 -16.51 7.44 -1.90
CA PHE A 459 -15.25 7.65 -1.19
C PHE A 459 -14.83 6.40 -0.39
N HIS A 460 -15.76 5.50 -0.05
CA HIS A 460 -15.48 4.28 0.73
C HIS A 460 -14.70 4.58 2.02
N GLY A 461 -15.13 5.63 2.73
CA GLY A 461 -14.48 6.12 3.97
C GLY A 461 -13.11 6.78 3.77
N SER A 462 -12.56 6.79 2.55
CA SER A 462 -11.24 7.34 2.23
C SER A 462 -11.35 8.63 1.41
N HIS A 463 -10.53 9.61 1.76
CA HIS A 463 -10.42 10.86 0.99
C HIS A 463 -9.09 10.88 0.22
N SER A 464 -8.64 9.76 -0.34
CA SER A 464 -7.48 9.77 -1.25
C SER A 464 -7.91 10.23 -2.65
N LEU A 465 -7.00 10.82 -3.44
CA LEU A 465 -7.33 11.32 -4.77
C LEU A 465 -7.91 10.21 -5.66
N LYS A 466 -7.33 9.00 -5.56
CA LYS A 466 -7.80 7.78 -6.25
C LYS A 466 -9.25 7.38 -5.92
N ARG A 467 -9.83 7.86 -4.82
CA ARG A 467 -11.25 7.66 -4.46
C ARG A 467 -12.10 8.89 -4.75
N VAL A 468 -11.57 10.08 -4.46
CA VAL A 468 -12.30 11.34 -4.59
C VAL A 468 -12.52 11.73 -6.05
N LEU A 469 -11.47 11.64 -6.88
CA LEU A 469 -11.51 12.07 -8.27
C LEU A 469 -12.56 11.32 -9.10
N PRO A 470 -12.58 9.98 -9.17
CA PRO A 470 -13.58 9.26 -9.96
C PRO A 470 -15.01 9.44 -9.43
N ALA A 471 -15.17 9.65 -8.12
CA ALA A 471 -16.49 9.87 -7.52
C ALA A 471 -17.08 11.26 -7.83
N LEU A 472 -16.26 12.32 -7.85
CA LEU A 472 -16.72 13.69 -8.12
C LEU A 472 -16.61 14.09 -9.60
N VAL A 473 -15.79 13.40 -10.37
CA VAL A 473 -15.56 13.67 -11.80
C VAL A 473 -15.67 12.34 -12.57
N PRO A 474 -16.90 11.84 -12.83
CA PRO A 474 -17.10 10.58 -13.53
C PRO A 474 -16.35 10.53 -14.86
N GLY A 475 -15.75 9.37 -15.16
CA GLY A 475 -14.93 9.17 -16.37
C GLY A 475 -13.45 9.58 -16.21
N ARG A 476 -13.09 10.25 -15.12
CA ARG A 476 -11.69 10.41 -14.67
C ARG A 476 -11.34 9.30 -13.69
N GLY A 477 -10.36 8.48 -14.04
CA GLY A 477 -9.94 7.34 -13.23
C GLY A 477 -8.56 6.85 -13.65
N TYR A 478 -8.02 5.93 -12.85
CA TYR A 478 -6.65 5.44 -12.96
C TYR A 478 -6.57 4.09 -13.69
N GLU A 479 -7.71 3.54 -14.13
CA GLU A 479 -7.81 2.17 -14.64
C GLU A 479 -7.09 1.98 -15.99
N ARG A 480 -6.75 3.07 -16.67
CA ARG A 480 -6.09 3.07 -17.99
C ARG A 480 -4.58 3.36 -17.94
N LEU A 481 -4.01 3.58 -16.76
CA LEU A 481 -2.59 3.94 -16.63
C LEU A 481 -1.72 2.67 -16.54
N ALA A 482 -0.62 2.66 -17.31
CA ALA A 482 0.31 1.52 -17.34
C ALA A 482 1.14 1.39 -16.05
N VAL A 483 1.19 2.44 -15.22
CA VAL A 483 1.89 2.46 -13.92
C VAL A 483 0.86 2.58 -12.79
N ALA A 484 0.90 1.63 -11.86
CA ALA A 484 0.09 1.65 -10.64
C ALA A 484 0.88 2.18 -9.42
N ASP A 485 2.20 2.08 -9.46
CA ASP A 485 3.16 2.50 -8.43
C ASP A 485 4.41 3.07 -9.13
N ALA A 486 4.54 4.40 -9.10
CA ALA A 486 5.63 5.07 -9.79
C ALA A 486 6.98 4.90 -9.08
N ALA A 487 7.01 4.76 -7.75
CA ALA A 487 8.25 4.52 -7.03
C ALA A 487 8.86 3.17 -7.44
N ALA A 488 8.02 2.16 -7.64
CA ALA A 488 8.42 0.87 -8.19
C ALA A 488 8.89 0.97 -9.65
N ALA A 489 8.12 1.66 -10.50
CA ALA A 489 8.51 1.88 -11.90
C ALA A 489 9.84 2.63 -12.02
N TYR A 490 10.08 3.62 -11.17
CA TYR A 490 11.33 4.37 -11.11
C TYR A 490 12.48 3.54 -10.53
N ALA A 491 12.24 2.74 -9.49
CA ALA A 491 13.25 1.83 -8.98
C ALA A 491 13.79 0.92 -10.09
N GLU A 492 12.90 0.35 -10.91
CA GLU A 492 13.30 -0.41 -12.10
C GLU A 492 14.03 0.45 -13.15
N LEU A 493 13.55 1.67 -13.42
CA LEU A 493 14.23 2.59 -14.34
C LEU A 493 15.70 2.80 -13.94
N THR A 494 16.00 2.85 -12.64
CA THR A 494 17.36 3.03 -12.12
C THR A 494 18.23 1.77 -12.12
N MET A 495 17.66 0.60 -12.41
CA MET A 495 18.43 -0.65 -12.48
C MET A 495 19.29 -0.70 -13.74
N SER A 496 20.52 -1.20 -13.61
CA SER A 496 21.51 -1.26 -14.70
C SER A 496 21.18 -2.28 -15.78
N ASP A 497 20.38 -3.29 -15.44
CA ASP A 497 19.94 -4.39 -16.32
C ASP A 497 18.59 -4.13 -17.00
N THR A 498 17.95 -2.98 -16.76
CA THR A 498 16.72 -2.58 -17.46
C THR A 498 17.04 -2.21 -18.90
N ASP A 499 16.47 -2.95 -19.85
CA ASP A 499 16.74 -2.77 -21.27
C ASP A 499 16.23 -1.43 -21.82
N PRO A 500 16.81 -0.90 -22.91
CA PRO A 500 16.48 0.44 -23.41
C PRO A 500 15.03 0.64 -23.84
N GLU A 501 14.37 -0.41 -24.35
CA GLU A 501 12.95 -0.32 -24.74
C GLU A 501 12.08 -0.26 -23.50
N ARG A 502 12.36 -1.10 -22.50
CA ARG A 502 11.67 -1.05 -21.22
C ARG A 502 11.86 0.28 -20.50
N ARG A 503 13.07 0.87 -20.54
CA ARG A 503 13.32 2.23 -20.01
C ARG A 503 12.39 3.26 -20.65
N ARG A 504 12.30 3.32 -21.99
CA ARG A 504 11.39 4.23 -22.69
C ARG A 504 9.92 4.03 -22.30
N GLN A 505 9.49 2.78 -22.15
CA GLN A 505 8.13 2.47 -21.70
C GLN A 505 7.86 2.98 -20.29
N LEU A 506 8.79 2.80 -19.36
CA LEU A 506 8.70 3.30 -17.99
C LEU A 506 8.67 4.83 -17.97
N GLU A 507 9.54 5.49 -18.73
CA GLU A 507 9.58 6.95 -18.82
C GLU A 507 8.25 7.52 -19.31
N ASN A 508 7.73 7.03 -20.43
CA ASN A 508 6.43 7.47 -20.95
C ASN A 508 5.30 7.21 -19.95
N ALA A 509 5.28 6.02 -19.34
CA ALA A 509 4.23 5.68 -18.39
C ALA A 509 4.28 6.51 -17.10
N LEU A 510 5.47 6.88 -16.62
CA LEU A 510 5.65 7.79 -15.48
C LEU A 510 5.15 9.20 -15.81
N ARG A 511 5.45 9.71 -17.01
CA ARG A 511 4.97 11.02 -17.48
C ARG A 511 3.46 11.05 -17.61
N ASP A 512 2.88 10.05 -18.26
CA ASP A 512 1.42 9.93 -18.46
C ASP A 512 0.69 9.83 -17.12
N TYR A 513 1.21 9.01 -16.19
CA TYR A 513 0.64 8.86 -14.86
C TYR A 513 0.56 10.20 -14.12
N ARG A 514 1.64 10.98 -14.09
CA ARG A 514 1.67 12.25 -13.36
C ARG A 514 0.99 13.42 -14.05
N ARG A 515 0.98 13.43 -15.38
CA ARG A 515 0.14 14.36 -16.12
C ARG A 515 -1.34 14.13 -15.81
N ALA A 516 -1.77 12.87 -15.68
CA ALA A 516 -3.15 12.53 -15.32
C ALA A 516 -3.52 13.01 -13.91
N ASP A 517 -2.62 12.89 -12.92
CA ASP A 517 -2.87 13.36 -11.55
C ASP A 517 -3.11 14.87 -11.48
N THR A 518 -2.18 15.65 -12.00
CA THR A 518 -2.29 17.12 -11.98
C THR A 518 -3.48 17.62 -12.81
N ARG A 519 -3.80 16.94 -13.92
CA ARG A 519 -5.04 17.21 -14.66
C ARG A 519 -6.28 16.85 -13.83
N GLY A 520 -6.22 15.78 -13.05
CA GLY A 520 -7.25 15.39 -12.10
C GLY A 520 -7.50 16.46 -11.04
N GLU A 521 -6.46 17.11 -10.50
CA GLU A 521 -6.62 18.22 -9.57
C GLU A 521 -7.32 19.43 -10.20
N VAL A 522 -6.97 19.78 -11.45
CA VAL A 522 -7.64 20.85 -12.22
C VAL A 522 -9.14 20.55 -12.31
N ASP A 523 -9.49 19.37 -12.79
CA ASP A 523 -10.88 18.97 -13.00
C ASP A 523 -11.64 18.87 -11.66
N LEU A 524 -10.97 18.41 -10.60
CA LEU A 524 -11.54 18.34 -9.25
C LEU A 524 -11.85 19.74 -8.70
N VAL A 525 -10.93 20.71 -8.82
CA VAL A 525 -11.20 22.09 -8.39
C VAL A 525 -12.34 22.71 -9.19
N ALA A 526 -12.42 22.43 -10.50
CA ALA A 526 -13.54 22.87 -11.33
C ALA A 526 -14.88 22.29 -10.85
N ALA A 527 -14.93 20.98 -10.54
CA ALA A 527 -16.11 20.32 -9.99
C ALA A 527 -16.51 20.90 -8.63
N LEU A 528 -15.56 21.10 -7.71
CA LEU A 528 -15.82 21.70 -6.39
C LEU A 528 -16.34 23.14 -6.51
N ARG A 529 -15.78 23.94 -7.44
CA ARG A 529 -16.28 25.29 -7.74
C ARG A 529 -17.72 25.25 -8.25
N ALA A 530 -18.05 24.33 -9.15
CA ALA A 530 -19.42 24.13 -9.64
C ALA A 530 -20.38 23.75 -8.51
N MET A 531 -20.00 22.78 -7.65
CA MET A 531 -20.79 22.39 -6.48
C MET A 531 -21.05 23.57 -5.54
N SER A 532 -20.04 24.40 -5.27
CA SER A 532 -20.17 25.54 -4.36
C SER A 532 -21.13 26.63 -4.86
N ARG A 533 -21.42 26.66 -6.16
CA ARG A 533 -22.36 27.59 -6.82
C ARG A 533 -23.77 27.01 -6.95
N SER A 534 -23.94 25.69 -6.86
CA SER A 534 -25.25 25.05 -6.98
C SER A 534 -26.20 25.45 -5.84
N ALA A 535 -27.48 25.60 -6.16
CA ALA A 535 -28.54 25.97 -5.23
C ALA A 535 -29.05 24.79 -4.38
N ARG A 536 -28.80 23.53 -4.79
CA ARG A 536 -29.19 22.33 -4.03
C ARG A 536 -28.14 22.04 -2.96
N SER A 537 -28.51 22.29 -1.71
CA SER A 537 -27.71 22.00 -0.52
C SER A 537 -28.47 20.97 0.31
N SER A 538 -27.95 19.76 0.47
CA SER A 538 -28.49 18.74 1.38
C SER A 538 -28.05 19.00 2.83
N ASP A 539 -28.07 20.27 3.26
CA ASP A 539 -27.60 20.70 4.58
C ASP A 539 -28.79 20.73 5.56
N PRO A 540 -28.91 19.76 6.50
CA PRO A 540 -30.03 19.72 7.44
C PRO A 540 -30.02 20.89 8.42
N ASN A 541 -28.92 21.65 8.52
CA ASN A 541 -28.80 22.84 9.39
C ASN A 541 -29.12 24.17 8.68
N SER A 542 -29.73 24.13 7.49
CA SER A 542 -30.10 25.35 6.75
C SER A 542 -31.48 25.93 7.12
N ALA A 543 -32.24 25.29 7.99
CA ALA A 543 -33.43 25.87 8.59
C ALA A 543 -33.03 26.84 9.73
N GLY A 544 -32.81 28.11 9.37
CA GLY A 544 -32.79 29.20 10.36
C GLY A 544 -34.17 29.36 11.02
N PRO A 545 -34.24 29.92 12.24
CA PRO A 545 -35.49 30.00 12.97
C PRO A 545 -36.48 30.85 12.17
N ALA A 546 -37.66 30.32 11.91
CA ALA A 546 -38.77 31.09 11.38
C ALA A 546 -39.04 32.23 12.38
N GLY A 547 -38.68 33.45 11.99
CA GLY A 547 -38.96 34.65 12.75
C GLY A 547 -40.48 34.82 12.85
N SER A 548 -41.00 34.67 14.05
CA SER A 548 -42.37 35.05 14.41
C SER A 548 -42.45 36.58 14.39
N ALA A 549 -42.88 37.13 13.25
CA ALA A 549 -43.36 38.50 13.14
C ALA A 549 -44.88 38.54 13.37
N GLN A 550 -45.27 39.54 14.15
CA GLN A 550 -46.58 39.82 14.71
C GLN A 550 -47.71 39.96 13.68
N GLY A 551 -48.92 39.60 14.10
CA GLY A 551 -50.17 40.08 13.54
C GLY A 551 -51.19 40.23 14.67
N GLY A 552 -51.35 41.46 15.16
CA GLY A 552 -52.46 41.83 16.03
C GLY A 552 -53.76 41.96 15.25
N GLY A 553 -54.90 41.79 15.94
CA GLY A 553 -56.21 42.12 15.39
C GLY A 553 -57.39 41.45 16.11
N SER A 554 -57.99 42.19 17.04
CA SER A 554 -59.43 42.23 17.38
C SER A 554 -60.17 40.95 17.82
N ALA A 555 -60.45 40.86 19.12
CA ALA A 555 -61.79 41.08 19.70
C ALA A 555 -61.64 41.33 21.21
#